data_AF-A0A7L4QJC5-F1
#
_entry.id   AF-A0A7L4QJC5-F1
#
_cell.length_a   1.000
_cell.length_b   1.000
_cell.length_c   1.000
_cell.angle_alpha   90.00
_cell.angle_beta   90.00
_cell.angle_gamma   90.00
#
_symmetry.space_group_name_H-M   'P 1'
#
loop_
_entity.id
_entity.type
_entity.pdbx_description
1 polymer ?
#
loop_
_entity_poly.entity_id
_entity_poly.type
_entity_poly.pdbx_seq_one_letter_code
_entity_poly.pdbx_strand_id
1 'polypeptide(L)' 'IFSKSLDSHFKKNIKKANENIDAVEKLVEKCEEINNKALNLGIEAVPVVYIVESIRRTGEYSGDISELTINYLILKN' A
#
# COMPACT_ATOMS: atom_id res chain seq x y z
N ILE A 1 -4.51 1.10 5.59
CA ILE A 1 -3.31 1.36 4.78
C ILE A 1 -3.30 2.84 4.44
N PHE A 2 -4.02 3.30 3.42
CA PHE A 2 -4.04 4.73 3.04
C PHE A 2 -4.35 5.72 4.19
N SER A 3 -5.45 5.54 4.92
CA SER A 3 -5.76 6.44 6.06
C SER A 3 -4.73 6.36 7.19
N LYS A 4 -4.06 5.21 7.36
CA LYS A 4 -3.02 5.01 8.37
C LYS A 4 -1.72 5.74 8.00
N SER A 5 -1.35 5.82 6.72
CA SER A 5 -0.19 6.62 6.32
C SER A 5 -0.43 8.10 6.63
N LEU A 6 -1.62 8.63 6.30
CA LEU A 6 -1.98 10.01 6.67
C LEU A 6 -2.01 10.23 8.20
N ASP A 7 -2.59 9.30 8.97
CA ASP A 7 -2.60 9.37 10.44
C ASP A 7 -1.18 9.43 11.01
N SER A 8 -0.28 8.56 10.52
CA SER A 8 1.12 8.53 10.94
C SER A 8 1.86 9.81 10.59
N HIS A 9 1.58 10.40 9.43
CA HIS A 9 2.14 11.66 8.97
C HIS A 9 1.74 12.82 9.90
N PHE A 10 0.43 13.05 10.06
CA PHE A 10 -0.08 14.17 10.85
C PHE A 10 0.29 14.05 12.35
N LYS A 11 0.36 12.82 12.87
CA LYS A 11 0.77 12.55 14.26
C LYS A 11 2.27 12.42 14.45
N LYS A 12 3.08 12.59 13.40
CA LYS A 12 4.54 12.46 13.41
C LYS A 12 5.02 11.15 14.03
N ASN A 13 4.36 10.05 13.70
CA ASN A 13 4.59 8.75 14.34
C ASN A 13 5.36 7.80 13.40
N ILE A 14 6.69 7.78 13.55
CA ILE A 14 7.61 6.94 12.77
C ILE A 14 7.26 5.45 12.90
N LYS A 15 6.96 4.98 14.12
CA LYS A 15 6.62 3.56 14.35
C LYS A 15 5.40 3.13 13.53
N LYS A 16 4.33 3.94 13.57
CA LYS A 16 3.12 3.66 12.78
C LYS A 16 3.34 3.79 11.28
N ALA A 17 4.22 4.69 10.84
CA ALA A 17 4.59 4.78 9.44
C ALA A 17 5.29 3.48 8.99
N ASN A 18 6.24 2.97 9.79
CA ASN A 18 6.91 1.71 9.49
C ASN A 18 5.96 0.51 9.50
N GLU A 19 5.10 0.39 10.51
CA GLU A 19 4.06 -0.67 10.56
C GLU A 19 3.12 -0.62 9.34
N ASN A 20 2.90 0.56 8.77
CA ASN A 20 2.09 0.72 7.57
C ASN A 20 2.84 0.29 6.31
N ILE A 21 4.17 0.45 6.23
CA ILE A 21 5.01 -0.09 5.15
C ILE A 21 4.89 -1.63 5.14
N ASP A 22 5.07 -2.28 6.29
CA ASP A 22 4.90 -3.74 6.42
C ASP A 22 3.49 -4.22 6.00
N ALA A 23 2.48 -3.38 6.23
CA ALA A 23 1.11 -3.68 5.81
C ALA A 23 0.89 -3.51 4.30
N VAL A 24 1.64 -2.61 3.64
CA VAL A 24 1.61 -2.43 2.19
C VAL A 24 2.26 -3.63 1.50
N GLU A 25 3.38 -4.16 2.01
CA GLU A 25 4.02 -5.37 1.46
C GLU A 25 3.03 -6.55 1.42
N LYS A 26 2.34 -6.80 2.55
CA LYS A 26 1.30 -7.85 2.63
C LYS A 26 0.12 -7.59 1.69
N LEU A 27 -0.22 -6.32 1.43
CA LEU A 27 -1.27 -5.99 0.46
C LEU A 27 -0.83 -6.33 -0.97
N VAL A 28 0.41 -6.00 -1.33
CA VAL A 28 0.97 -6.30 -2.66
C VAL A 28 0.98 -7.81 -2.90
N GLU A 29 1.46 -8.61 -1.93
CA GLU A 29 1.41 -10.07 -2.00
C GLU A 29 -0.03 -10.59 -2.24
N LYS A 30 -1.02 -10.02 -1.56
CA LYS A 30 -2.42 -10.40 -1.76
C LYS A 30 -2.98 -9.98 -3.11
N CYS A 31 -2.60 -8.81 -3.62
CA CYS A 31 -2.96 -8.39 -4.97
C CYS A 31 -2.39 -9.35 -6.02
N GLU A 32 -1.13 -9.77 -5.87
CA GLU A 32 -0.49 -10.77 -6.74
C GLU A 32 -1.18 -12.13 -6.67
N GLU A 33 -1.51 -12.62 -5.47
CA GLU A 33 -2.27 -13.87 -5.31
C GLU A 33 -3.62 -13.83 -6.05
N ILE A 34 -4.33 -12.69 -5.99
CA ILE A 34 -5.62 -12.53 -6.67
C ILE A 34 -5.42 -12.48 -8.19
N ASN A 35 -4.45 -11.70 -8.67
CA ASN A 35 -4.14 -11.61 -10.10
C ASN A 35 -3.77 -12.98 -10.67
N ASN A 36 -2.96 -13.77 -9.95
CA ASN A 36 -2.59 -15.13 -10.35
C ASN A 36 -3.79 -16.08 -10.45
N LYS A 37 -4.75 -15.98 -9.52
CA LYS A 37 -6.00 -16.76 -9.59
C LYS A 37 -6.87 -16.32 -10.77
N ALA A 38 -6.89 -15.03 -11.08
CA ALA A 38 -7.69 -14.45 -12.15
C ALA A 38 -7.22 -14.87 -13.56
N LEU A 39 -5.95 -15.27 -13.73
CA LEU A 39 -5.42 -15.78 -15.01
C LEU A 39 -6.25 -16.95 -15.58
N ASN A 40 -6.90 -17.74 -14.73
CA ASN A 40 -7.71 -18.90 -15.14
C ASN A 40 -9.12 -18.52 -15.64
N LEU A 41 -9.54 -17.26 -15.53
CA LEU A 41 -10.91 -16.81 -15.85
C LEU A 41 -11.02 -16.16 -17.25
N GLY A 42 -9.91 -16.04 -17.99
CA GLY A 42 -9.92 -15.47 -19.34
C GLY A 42 -10.41 -14.00 -19.35
N ILE A 43 -11.22 -13.63 -20.35
CA ILE A 43 -11.67 -12.23 -20.53
C ILE A 43 -12.54 -11.71 -19.38
N GLU A 44 -13.22 -12.59 -18.65
CA GLU A 44 -14.05 -12.25 -17.50
C GLU A 44 -13.22 -11.73 -16.30
N ALA A 45 -11.90 -12.01 -16.31
CA ALA A 45 -10.96 -11.52 -15.30
C ALA A 45 -10.66 -10.03 -15.40
N VAL A 46 -10.87 -9.41 -16.57
CA VAL A 46 -10.39 -8.05 -16.88
C VAL A 46 -10.83 -7.01 -15.84
N PRO A 47 -12.13 -6.94 -15.44
CA PRO A 47 -12.56 -6.00 -14.42
C PRO A 47 -11.91 -6.25 -13.06
N VAL A 48 -11.71 -7.52 -12.69
CA VAL A 48 -11.08 -7.91 -11.42
C VAL A 48 -9.64 -7.44 -11.38
N VAL A 49 -8.87 -7.67 -12.45
CA VAL A 49 -7.47 -7.23 -12.55
C VAL A 49 -7.39 -5.70 -12.42
N TYR A 50 -8.27 -4.95 -13.08
CA TYR A 50 -8.28 -3.49 -12.95
C TYR A 50 -8.58 -3.00 -11.53
N ILE A 51 -9.53 -3.64 -10.83
CA ILE A 51 -9.85 -3.31 -9.45
C ILE A 51 -8.65 -3.61 -8.53
N VAL A 52 -8.04 -4.79 -8.68
CA VAL A 52 -6.89 -5.22 -7.88
C VAL A 52 -5.70 -4.28 -8.10
N GLU A 53 -5.44 -3.87 -9.33
CA GLU A 53 -4.38 -2.91 -9.64
C GLU A 53 -4.64 -1.52 -9.06
N SER A 54 -5.90 -1.07 -9.02
CA SER A 54 -6.26 0.19 -8.36
C SER A 54 -6.00 0.14 -6.85
N ILE A 55 -6.31 -1.00 -6.22
CA ILE A 55 -6.04 -1.26 -4.80
C ILE A 55 -4.53 -1.28 -4.55
N ARG A 56 -3.76 -2.01 -5.36
CA ARG A 56 -2.30 -2.11 -5.24
C ARG A 56 -1.64 -0.74 -5.26
N ARG A 57 -1.93 0.07 -6.29
CA ARG A 57 -1.37 1.43 -6.42
C ARG A 57 -1.75 2.33 -5.25
N THR A 58 -2.99 2.23 -4.75
CA THR A 58 -3.41 2.99 -3.55
C THR A 58 -2.61 2.57 -2.31
N GLY A 59 -2.27 1.28 -2.21
CA GLY A 59 -1.34 0.76 -1.22
C GLY A 59 0.07 1.34 -1.35
N GLU A 60 0.63 1.31 -2.56
CA GLU A 60 1.97 1.84 -2.85
C GLU A 60 2.07 3.34 -2.51
N TYR A 61 1.09 4.16 -2.93
CA TYR A 61 1.03 5.57 -2.54
C TYR A 61 0.97 5.76 -1.01
N SER A 62 0.33 4.83 -0.29
CA SER A 62 0.34 4.84 1.18
C SER A 62 1.73 4.54 1.74
N GLY A 63 2.46 3.61 1.13
CA GLY A 63 3.86 3.31 1.44
C GLY A 63 4.76 4.54 1.25
N ASP A 64 4.66 5.21 0.11
CA ASP A 64 5.42 6.43 -0.20
C ASP A 64 5.21 7.54 0.85
N ILE A 65 3.96 7.76 1.27
CA ILE A 65 3.64 8.74 2.33
C ILE A 65 4.28 8.32 3.65
N SER A 66 4.27 7.04 3.98
CA SER A 66 4.88 6.52 5.20
C SER A 66 6.40 6.67 5.17
N GLU A 67 7.06 6.33 4.06
CA GLU A 67 8.50 6.52 3.88
C GLU A 67 8.88 8.01 3.98
N LEU A 68 8.17 8.87 3.26
CA LEU A 68 8.38 10.33 3.31
C LEU A 68 8.22 10.87 4.73
N THR A 69 7.25 10.35 5.50
CA THR A 69 7.06 10.72 6.90
C THR A 69 8.27 10.36 7.75
N ILE A 70 8.82 9.15 7.60
CA ILE A 70 10.01 8.72 8.33
C ILE A 70 11.20 9.62 7.96
N ASN A 71 11.46 9.78 6.66
CA ASN A 71 12.57 10.59 6.16
C ASN A 71 12.48 12.04 6.63
N TYR A 72 11.29 12.66 6.55
CA TYR A 72 11.08 14.03 7.01
C TYR A 72 11.34 14.21 8.51
N LEU A 73 10.90 13.26 9.34
CA LEU A 73 11.05 13.35 10.79
C LEU A 73 12.48 13.07 11.26
N ILE A 74 13.21 12.20 10.55
CA ILE A 74 14.64 11.99 10.81
C ILE A 74 15.44 13.24 10.45
N LEU A 75 15.19 13.85 9.28
CA LEU A 75 15.94 15.04 8.83
C LEU A 75 15.69 16.30 9.66
N LYS A 76 14.55 16.36 10.38
CA LYS A 76 14.17 17.53 11.19
C LYS A 76 14.70 17.47 12.63
N ASN A 77 15.08 16.29 13.10
CA ASN A 77 15.65 16.07 14.44
C ASN A 77 17.19 16.11 14.38
#